data_AF-A0A2D4KVY0-F1
#
_entry.id   AF-A0A2D4KVY0-F1
#
_cell.length_a   1.000
_cell.length_b   1.000
_cell.length_c   1.000
_cell.angle_alpha   90.00
_cell.angle_beta   90.00
_cell.angle_gamma   90.00
#
_symmetry.space_group_name_H-M   'P 1'
#
loop_
_entity.id
_entity.type
_entity.pdbx_description
1 polymer ?
#
loop_
_entity_poly.entity_id
_entity_poly.type
_entity_poly.pdbx_seq_one_letter_code
_entity_poly.pdbx_strand_id
1 'polypeptide(L)'
;ERDLDFDWHKEKADQLTERWQNVHSQIENRLRDLETINKSLKYYRDTYGALDNWIKQVEETQQKFQENPPQNSKALAKQLNEQKMLVSEIEMKQNKLDECQKYSEQYSTAVKDYELQTMTYRAMVDSQQKSPVKRRRMQSSSDFIIQEFMDLRTRYTALVTLMTQYIKFAGDSLKRLEEEETLKNKEALVRGEFSNLEEQQKALLNENKKFMTRISELEKALEKIRKQKLQLEEELPKAKEDAERELKKQQKKMEEICLQKAKAEQEAKRISMELEDVLKEKEAAEQELERVKQLTLKAEVQRNAVEENLRAFRIQLEESNMIRKTF
;
A
#
# COMPACT_ATOMS: atom_id res chain seq x y z
N GLU A 1 30.12 -134.50 -0.74
CA GLU A 1 29.25 -133.67 -1.59
C GLU A 1 28.88 -132.42 -0.80
N ARG A 2 28.83 -131.23 -1.43
CA ARG A 2 28.30 -130.04 -0.75
C ARG A 2 26.79 -130.21 -0.64
N ASP A 3 26.26 -129.95 0.54
CA ASP A 3 24.83 -130.03 0.81
C ASP A 3 24.15 -128.83 0.14
N LEU A 4 23.62 -129.05 -1.08
CA LEU A 4 23.01 -128.02 -1.93
C LEU A 4 21.85 -127.30 -1.24
N ASP A 5 21.22 -127.93 -0.25
CA ASP A 5 20.13 -127.36 0.54
C ASP A 5 20.65 -126.31 1.54
N PHE A 6 21.80 -126.57 2.17
CA PHE A 6 22.45 -125.61 3.07
C PHE A 6 22.89 -124.34 2.33
N ASP A 7 23.51 -124.48 1.15
CA ASP A 7 23.93 -123.34 0.33
C ASP A 7 22.72 -122.51 -0.14
N TRP A 8 21.59 -123.14 -0.47
CA TRP A 8 20.34 -122.46 -0.80
C TRP A 8 19.75 -121.69 0.37
N HIS A 9 19.68 -122.31 1.55
CA HIS A 9 19.17 -121.66 2.76
C HIS A 9 20.06 -120.50 3.22
N LYS A 10 21.38 -120.65 3.10
CA LYS A 10 22.35 -119.60 3.39
C LYS A 10 22.14 -118.37 2.49
N GLU A 11 22.02 -118.58 1.18
CA GLU A 11 21.72 -117.51 0.21
C GLU A 11 20.40 -116.79 0.55
N LYS A 12 19.38 -117.52 1.02
CA LYS A 12 18.12 -116.90 1.49
C LYS A 12 18.28 -116.07 2.75
N ALA A 13 19.08 -116.52 3.71
CA ALA A 13 19.39 -115.76 4.91
C ALA A 13 20.19 -114.48 4.59
N ASP A 14 21.15 -114.56 3.67
CA ASP A 14 21.94 -113.42 3.21
C ASP A 14 21.05 -112.38 2.50
N GLN A 15 20.16 -112.81 1.59
CA GLN A 15 19.17 -111.93 0.93
C GLN A 15 18.22 -111.23 1.93
N LEU A 16 17.78 -111.93 2.98
CA LEU A 16 16.94 -111.32 4.02
C LEU A 16 17.72 -110.29 4.85
N THR A 17 18.98 -110.59 5.17
CA THR A 17 19.86 -109.69 5.92
C THR A 17 20.13 -108.41 5.13
N GLU A 18 20.45 -108.51 3.85
CA GLU A 18 20.66 -107.35 2.97
C GLU A 18 19.39 -106.50 2.85
N ARG A 19 18.22 -107.14 2.65
CA ARG A 19 16.94 -106.43 2.61
C ARG A 19 16.65 -105.69 3.93
N TRP A 20 16.95 -106.31 5.07
CA TRP A 20 16.77 -105.68 6.38
C TRP A 20 17.70 -104.48 6.57
N GLN A 21 18.98 -104.60 6.22
CA GLN A 21 19.94 -103.49 6.26
C GLN A 21 19.51 -102.33 5.36
N ASN A 22 19.02 -102.64 4.15
CA ASN A 22 18.49 -101.64 3.23
C ASN A 22 17.26 -100.91 3.79
N VAL A 23 16.34 -101.62 4.44
CA VAL A 23 15.20 -100.99 5.13
C VAL A 23 15.68 -100.05 6.22
N HIS A 24 16.65 -100.47 7.04
CA HIS A 24 17.18 -99.65 8.12
C HIS A 24 17.84 -98.36 7.60
N SER A 25 18.72 -98.47 6.60
CA SER A 25 19.36 -97.32 5.94
C SER A 25 18.33 -96.34 5.34
N GLN A 26 17.25 -96.86 4.76
CA GLN A 26 16.18 -96.02 4.23
C GLN A 26 15.40 -95.29 5.32
N ILE A 27 15.18 -95.91 6.48
CA ILE A 27 14.56 -95.23 7.62
C ILE A 27 15.45 -94.10 8.13
N GLU A 28 16.75 -94.33 8.30
CA GLU A 28 17.69 -93.30 8.76
C GLU A 28 17.80 -92.13 7.77
N ASN A 29 17.91 -92.42 6.47
CA ASN A 29 17.92 -91.38 5.43
C ASN A 29 16.65 -90.53 5.48
N ARG A 30 15.48 -91.18 5.53
CA ARG A 30 14.20 -90.45 5.60
C ARG A 30 14.08 -89.59 6.84
N LEU A 31 14.58 -90.04 7.98
CA LEU A 31 14.60 -89.22 9.20
C LEU A 31 15.44 -87.95 8.99
N ARG A 32 16.65 -88.07 8.43
CA ARG A 32 17.52 -86.92 8.12
C ARG A 32 16.89 -85.95 7.11
N ASP A 33 16.23 -86.49 6.07
CA ASP A 33 15.56 -85.68 5.06
C ASP A 33 14.39 -84.90 5.67
N LEU A 34 13.56 -85.57 6.49
CA LEU A 34 12.42 -84.95 7.18
C LEU A 34 12.86 -83.88 8.18
N GLU A 35 13.97 -84.07 8.89
CA GLU A 35 14.56 -83.05 9.75
C GLU A 35 14.99 -81.81 8.95
N THR A 36 15.62 -82.02 7.79
CA THR A 36 16.04 -80.96 6.88
C THR A 36 14.85 -80.19 6.31
N ILE A 37 13.81 -80.91 5.86
CA ILE A 37 12.55 -80.33 5.37
C ILE A 37 11.85 -79.54 6.48
N ASN A 38 11.78 -80.08 7.70
CA ASN A 38 11.13 -79.39 8.81
C ASN A 38 11.87 -78.09 9.17
N LYS A 39 13.20 -78.11 9.13
CA LYS A 39 14.02 -76.92 9.38
C LYS A 39 13.81 -75.84 8.32
N SER A 40 13.84 -76.19 7.03
CA SER A 40 13.59 -75.23 5.95
C SER A 40 12.17 -74.70 5.96
N LEU A 41 11.18 -75.54 6.25
CA LEU A 41 9.78 -75.14 6.42
C LEU A 41 9.63 -74.12 7.55
N LYS A 42 10.26 -74.37 8.70
CA LYS A 42 10.23 -73.46 9.84
C LYS A 42 10.78 -72.08 9.48
N TYR A 43 11.96 -72.02 8.86
CA TYR A 43 12.55 -70.75 8.43
C TYR A 43 11.68 -70.00 7.42
N TYR A 44 11.10 -70.71 6.45
CA TYR A 44 10.13 -70.12 5.53
C TYR A 44 8.92 -69.54 6.29
N ARG A 45 8.29 -70.32 7.17
CA ARG A 45 7.08 -69.88 7.90
C ARG A 45 7.34 -68.68 8.80
N ASP A 46 8.48 -68.66 9.49
CA ASP A 46 8.87 -67.56 10.37
C ASP A 46 9.09 -66.26 9.57
N THR A 47 9.85 -66.34 8.46
CA THR A 47 10.12 -65.17 7.60
C THR A 47 8.86 -64.70 6.85
N TYR A 48 8.08 -65.62 6.30
CA TYR A 48 6.80 -65.34 5.65
C TYR A 48 5.82 -64.64 6.61
N GLY A 49 5.61 -65.20 7.80
CA GLY A 49 4.65 -64.65 8.76
C GLY A 49 5.03 -63.25 9.22
N ALA A 50 6.33 -63.00 9.43
CA ALA A 50 6.82 -61.67 9.76
C ALA A 50 6.58 -60.66 8.63
N LEU A 51 6.84 -61.05 7.37
CA LEU A 51 6.62 -60.19 6.21
C LEU A 51 5.14 -59.94 5.92
N ASP A 52 4.30 -60.98 5.92
CA ASP A 52 2.87 -60.86 5.65
C ASP A 52 2.19 -59.93 6.66
N ASN A 53 2.50 -60.08 7.95
CA ASN A 53 1.98 -59.20 8.99
C ASN A 53 2.44 -57.76 8.80
N TRP A 54 3.71 -57.54 8.47
CA TRP A 54 4.22 -56.20 8.21
C TRP A 54 3.58 -55.57 6.95
N ILE A 55 3.43 -56.32 5.85
CA ILE A 55 2.74 -55.84 4.65
C ILE A 55 1.30 -55.46 4.96
N LYS A 56 0.56 -56.29 5.73
CA LYS A 56 -0.81 -55.95 6.17
C LYS A 56 -0.86 -54.64 6.95
N GLN A 57 0.07 -54.43 7.88
CA GLN A 57 0.14 -53.18 8.65
C GLN A 57 0.39 -51.96 7.75
N VAL A 58 1.26 -52.10 6.75
CA VAL A 58 1.53 -51.01 5.80
C VAL A 58 0.32 -50.75 4.90
N GLU A 59 -0.34 -51.80 4.40
CA GLU A 59 -1.57 -51.68 3.61
C GLU A 59 -2.70 -50.99 4.41
N GLU A 60 -2.92 -51.39 5.66
CA GLU A 60 -3.91 -50.76 6.56
C GLU A 60 -3.58 -49.30 6.84
N THR A 61 -2.30 -48.99 7.05
CA THR A 61 -1.83 -47.63 7.26
C THR A 61 -2.13 -46.79 6.01
N GLN A 62 -1.79 -47.30 4.83
CA GLN A 62 -2.06 -46.63 3.55
C GLN A 62 -3.56 -46.44 3.29
N GLN A 63 -4.39 -47.40 3.65
CA GLN A 63 -5.85 -47.27 3.54
C GLN A 63 -6.38 -46.15 4.44
N LYS A 64 -5.97 -46.09 5.71
CA LYS A 64 -6.36 -45.01 6.64
C LYS A 64 -5.94 -43.62 6.15
N PHE A 65 -4.81 -43.54 5.45
CA PHE A 65 -4.35 -42.30 4.81
C PHE A 65 -5.25 -41.89 3.64
N GLN A 66 -5.69 -42.82 2.80
CA GLN A 66 -6.63 -42.50 1.72
C GLN A 66 -7.99 -42.05 2.24
N GLU A 67 -8.44 -42.60 3.37
CA GLU A 67 -9.71 -42.21 4.03
C GLU A 67 -9.65 -40.80 4.65
N ASN A 68 -8.46 -40.33 5.03
CA ASN A 68 -8.25 -39.04 5.70
C ASN A 68 -7.30 -38.13 4.89
N PRO A 69 -7.77 -37.56 3.77
CA PRO A 69 -6.94 -36.72 2.91
C PRO A 69 -6.51 -35.42 3.61
N PRO A 70 -5.31 -34.90 3.31
CA PRO A 70 -4.81 -33.68 3.92
C PRO A 70 -5.63 -32.45 3.50
N GLN A 71 -5.94 -31.58 4.47
CA GLN A 71 -6.80 -30.42 4.26
C GLN A 71 -6.05 -29.17 3.74
N ASN A 72 -4.72 -29.10 3.92
CA ASN A 72 -3.92 -27.95 3.51
C ASN A 72 -2.49 -28.36 3.15
N SER A 73 -1.76 -27.44 2.52
CA SER A 73 -0.38 -27.64 2.06
C SER A 73 0.55 -28.13 3.18
N LYS A 74 0.48 -27.55 4.38
CA LYS A 74 1.30 -27.96 5.54
C LYS A 74 1.01 -29.39 6.00
N ALA A 75 -0.26 -29.78 6.06
CA ALA A 75 -0.66 -31.15 6.41
C ALA A 75 -0.19 -32.15 5.35
N LEU A 76 -0.34 -31.80 4.06
CA LEU A 76 0.15 -32.62 2.95
C LEU A 76 1.67 -32.76 2.98
N ALA A 77 2.42 -31.70 3.28
CA ALA A 77 3.87 -31.75 3.39
C ALA A 77 4.35 -32.67 4.52
N LYS A 78 3.70 -32.60 5.69
CA LYS A 78 3.99 -33.50 6.82
C LYS A 78 3.73 -34.96 6.45
N GLN A 79 2.55 -35.24 5.89
CA GLN A 79 2.19 -36.59 5.44
C GLN A 79 3.15 -37.10 4.36
N LEU A 80 3.50 -36.27 3.38
CA LEU A 80 4.46 -36.63 2.34
C LEU A 80 5.82 -37.03 2.93
N ASN A 81 6.27 -36.35 3.99
CA ASN A 81 7.52 -36.70 4.66
C ASN A 81 7.42 -38.06 5.39
N GLU A 82 6.34 -38.30 6.13
CA GLU A 82 6.08 -39.60 6.76
C GLU A 82 6.05 -40.74 5.73
N GLN A 83 5.42 -40.49 4.58
CA GLN A 83 5.32 -41.46 3.50
C GLN A 83 6.65 -41.73 2.80
N LYS A 84 7.55 -40.74 2.69
CA LYS A 84 8.92 -40.95 2.19
C LYS A 84 9.71 -41.87 3.09
N MET A 85 9.55 -41.75 4.42
CA MET A 85 10.19 -42.66 5.37
C MET A 85 9.66 -44.08 5.19
N LEU A 86 8.34 -44.24 5.05
CA LEU A 86 7.73 -45.54 4.80
C LEU A 86 8.20 -46.18 3.49
N VAL A 87 8.37 -45.40 2.40
CA VAL A 87 8.96 -45.91 1.15
C VAL A 87 10.37 -46.44 1.38
N SER A 88 11.21 -45.72 2.11
CA SER A 88 12.56 -46.19 2.43
C SER A 88 12.53 -47.48 3.26
N GLU A 89 11.62 -47.59 4.23
CA GLU A 89 11.42 -48.83 4.99
C GLU A 89 10.99 -49.99 4.09
N ILE A 90 10.08 -49.74 3.14
CA ILE A 90 9.64 -50.74 2.16
C ILE A 90 10.84 -51.22 1.33
N GLU A 91 11.66 -50.32 0.80
CA GLU A 91 12.86 -50.67 0.04
C GLU A 91 13.84 -51.53 0.87
N MET A 92 14.01 -51.22 2.16
CA MET A 92 14.86 -52.01 3.06
C MET A 92 14.32 -53.42 3.33
N LYS A 93 13.01 -53.67 3.16
CA LYS A 93 12.40 -55.00 3.32
C LYS A 93 12.69 -55.94 2.16
N GLN A 94 13.22 -55.45 1.04
CA GLN A 94 13.63 -56.30 -0.09
C GLN A 94 14.54 -57.45 0.35
N ASN A 95 15.53 -57.18 1.19
CA ASN A 95 16.45 -58.22 1.69
C ASN A 95 15.72 -59.34 2.46
N LYS A 96 14.64 -58.99 3.17
CA LYS A 96 13.82 -59.98 3.89
C LYS A 96 12.94 -60.79 2.95
N LEU A 97 12.44 -60.16 1.89
CA LEU A 97 11.72 -60.88 0.83
C LEU A 97 12.64 -61.89 0.12
N ASP A 98 13.88 -61.48 -0.19
CA ASP A 98 14.89 -62.36 -0.80
C ASP A 98 15.27 -63.53 0.12
N GLU A 99 15.37 -63.28 1.43
CA GLU A 99 15.57 -64.33 2.44
C GLU A 99 14.40 -65.32 2.49
N CYS A 100 13.17 -64.81 2.47
CA CYS A 100 11.95 -65.62 2.41
C CYS A 100 11.90 -66.48 1.12
N GLN A 101 12.26 -65.88 -0.03
CA GLN A 101 12.38 -66.59 -1.31
C GLN A 101 13.33 -67.77 -1.19
N LYS A 102 14.55 -67.51 -0.68
CA LYS A 102 15.58 -68.54 -0.50
C LYS A 102 15.08 -69.71 0.34
N TYR A 103 14.38 -69.45 1.45
CA TYR A 103 13.82 -70.53 2.28
C TYR A 103 12.70 -71.29 1.59
N SER A 104 11.85 -70.61 0.81
CA SER A 104 10.81 -71.26 0.01
C SER A 104 11.40 -72.22 -1.05
N GLU A 105 12.48 -71.81 -1.70
CA GLU A 105 13.20 -72.61 -2.70
C GLU A 105 13.91 -73.81 -2.05
N GLN A 106 14.57 -73.59 -0.89
CA GLN A 106 15.21 -74.67 -0.13
C GLN A 106 14.20 -75.73 0.33
N TYR A 107 13.03 -75.31 0.83
CA TYR A 107 11.96 -76.23 1.18
C TYR A 107 11.45 -76.99 -0.05
N SER A 108 11.17 -76.28 -1.15
CA SER A 108 10.70 -76.85 -2.41
C SER A 108 11.62 -77.95 -2.93
N THR A 109 12.93 -77.68 -2.98
CA THR A 109 13.93 -78.65 -3.42
C THR A 109 13.97 -79.86 -2.48
N ALA A 110 14.08 -79.65 -1.17
CA ALA A 110 14.16 -80.74 -0.21
C ALA A 110 12.92 -81.67 -0.24
N VAL A 111 11.73 -81.10 -0.39
CA VAL A 111 10.48 -81.88 -0.54
C VAL A 111 10.47 -82.68 -1.84
N LYS A 112 10.84 -82.07 -2.97
CA LYS A 112 10.85 -82.74 -4.27
C LYS A 112 11.85 -83.91 -4.30
N ASP A 113 13.02 -83.72 -3.69
CA ASP A 113 14.04 -84.76 -3.57
C ASP A 113 13.53 -85.93 -2.71
N TYR A 114 12.89 -85.63 -1.57
CA TYR A 114 12.30 -86.65 -0.70
C TYR A 114 11.14 -87.41 -1.37
N GLU A 115 10.28 -86.70 -2.11
CA GLU A 115 9.19 -87.28 -2.90
C GLU A 115 9.75 -88.23 -3.97
N LEU A 116 10.78 -87.80 -4.71
CA LEU A 116 11.46 -88.59 -5.74
C LEU A 116 12.15 -89.83 -5.15
N GLN A 117 12.88 -89.69 -4.05
CA GLN A 117 13.54 -90.81 -3.37
C GLN A 117 12.51 -91.83 -2.86
N THR A 118 11.40 -91.35 -2.29
CA THR A 118 10.31 -92.22 -1.83
C THR A 118 9.65 -92.97 -2.98
N MET A 119 9.43 -92.30 -4.11
CA MET A 119 8.91 -92.93 -5.33
C MET A 119 9.88 -93.97 -5.89
N THR A 120 11.18 -93.67 -5.90
CA THR A 120 12.23 -94.56 -6.42
C THR A 120 12.38 -95.82 -5.57
N TYR A 121 12.45 -95.67 -4.24
CA TYR A 121 12.50 -96.82 -3.33
C TYR A 121 11.25 -97.69 -3.46
N ARG A 122 10.07 -97.08 -3.60
CA ARG A 122 8.83 -97.82 -3.84
C ARG A 122 8.87 -98.61 -5.14
N ALA A 123 9.29 -98.00 -6.24
CA ALA A 123 9.40 -98.70 -7.53
C ALA A 123 10.39 -99.89 -7.47
N MET A 124 11.52 -99.73 -6.76
CA MET A 124 12.48 -100.81 -6.51
C MET A 124 11.84 -101.96 -5.73
N VAL A 125 11.16 -101.67 -4.61
CA VAL A 125 10.48 -102.71 -3.81
C VAL A 125 9.33 -103.37 -4.60
N ASP A 126 8.51 -102.59 -5.29
CA ASP A 126 7.39 -103.08 -6.10
C ASP A 126 7.90 -103.97 -7.26
N SER A 127 9.05 -103.67 -7.87
CA SER A 127 9.65 -104.55 -8.89
C SER A 127 10.03 -105.94 -8.36
N GLN A 128 10.28 -106.06 -7.06
CA GLN A 128 10.54 -107.34 -6.40
C GLN A 128 9.25 -108.09 -6.03
N GLN A 129 8.09 -107.41 -6.09
CA GLN A 129 6.78 -107.95 -5.73
C GLN A 129 5.86 -108.02 -6.97
N LYS A 130 5.35 -109.21 -7.33
CA LYS A 130 4.46 -109.38 -8.50
C LYS A 130 3.04 -108.82 -8.28
N SER A 131 2.88 -107.60 -7.78
CA SER A 131 1.55 -107.00 -7.52
C SER A 131 1.45 -105.57 -8.04
N PRO A 132 0.59 -105.30 -9.04
CA PRO A 132 0.39 -103.95 -9.55
C PRO A 132 -0.60 -103.19 -8.67
N VAL A 133 -0.11 -102.30 -7.81
CA VAL A 133 -0.97 -101.37 -7.06
C VAL A 133 -1.01 -100.02 -7.77
N LYS A 134 -2.11 -99.72 -8.49
CA LYS A 134 -2.38 -98.36 -8.98
C LYS A 134 -2.69 -97.44 -7.82
N ARG A 135 -2.00 -96.30 -7.71
CA ARG A 135 -2.33 -95.25 -6.74
C ARG A 135 -2.40 -93.87 -7.37
N ARG A 136 -3.22 -93.02 -6.77
CA ARG A 136 -3.45 -91.62 -7.16
C ARG A 136 -2.19 -90.79 -6.90
N ARG A 137 -1.82 -89.94 -7.85
CA ARG A 137 -0.77 -88.94 -7.68
C ARG A 137 -1.24 -87.90 -6.65
N MET A 138 -0.50 -87.74 -5.57
CA MET A 138 -0.76 -86.69 -4.56
C MET A 138 -0.16 -85.37 -5.05
N GLN A 139 -0.81 -84.25 -4.75
CA GLN A 139 -0.29 -82.93 -5.08
C GLN A 139 0.87 -82.58 -4.14
N SER A 140 1.96 -82.03 -4.67
CA SER A 140 3.17 -81.76 -3.89
C SER A 140 2.94 -80.59 -2.93
N SER A 141 3.39 -80.73 -1.69
CA SER A 141 3.35 -79.63 -0.72
C SER A 141 4.26 -78.46 -1.13
N SER A 142 5.29 -78.74 -1.95
CA SER A 142 6.18 -77.73 -2.51
C SER A 142 5.42 -76.70 -3.35
N ASP A 143 4.43 -77.13 -4.14
CA ASP A 143 3.72 -76.25 -5.06
C ASP A 143 2.91 -75.19 -4.29
N PHE A 144 2.35 -75.55 -3.14
CA PHE A 144 1.62 -74.61 -2.28
C PHE A 144 2.54 -73.53 -1.69
N ILE A 145 3.73 -73.90 -1.21
CA ILE A 145 4.70 -72.94 -0.64
C ILE A 145 5.22 -71.97 -1.70
N ILE A 146 5.49 -72.48 -2.91
CA ILE A 146 5.92 -71.62 -4.02
C ILE A 146 4.80 -70.64 -4.38
N GLN A 147 3.55 -71.10 -4.52
CA GLN A 147 2.43 -70.22 -4.82
C GLN A 147 2.22 -69.16 -3.72
N GLU A 148 2.24 -69.57 -2.45
CA GLU A 148 2.09 -68.69 -1.29
C GLU A 148 3.16 -67.59 -1.25
N PHE A 149 4.41 -67.94 -1.58
CA PHE A 149 5.48 -66.95 -1.74
C PHE A 149 5.24 -66.01 -2.94
N MET A 150 4.79 -66.53 -4.08
CA MET A 150 4.50 -65.70 -5.27
C MET A 150 3.40 -64.67 -5.00
N ASP A 151 2.37 -65.05 -4.23
CA ASP A 151 1.29 -64.15 -3.84
C ASP A 151 1.82 -63.04 -2.90
N LEU A 152 2.66 -63.40 -1.92
CA LEU A 152 3.33 -62.43 -1.03
C LEU A 152 4.21 -61.45 -1.81
N ARG A 153 5.04 -61.96 -2.73
CA ARG A 153 5.89 -61.15 -3.59
C ARG A 153 5.07 -60.18 -4.44
N THR A 154 3.96 -60.67 -5.01
CA THR A 154 3.04 -59.82 -5.80
C THR A 154 2.49 -58.67 -4.96
N ARG A 155 2.03 -58.93 -3.72
CA ARG A 155 1.56 -57.88 -2.81
C ARG A 155 2.66 -56.87 -2.47
N TYR A 156 3.85 -57.35 -2.13
CA TYR A 156 4.99 -56.47 -1.86
C TYR A 156 5.35 -55.58 -3.07
N THR A 157 5.44 -56.15 -4.28
CA THR A 157 5.73 -55.37 -5.50
C THR A 157 4.63 -54.35 -5.81
N ALA A 158 3.37 -54.71 -5.61
CA ALA A 158 2.24 -53.78 -5.75
C ALA A 158 2.37 -52.62 -4.75
N LEU A 159 2.74 -52.91 -3.50
CA LEU A 159 2.95 -51.90 -2.47
C LEU A 159 4.11 -50.95 -2.83
N VAL A 160 5.28 -51.48 -3.23
CA VAL A 160 6.42 -50.66 -3.70
C VAL A 160 5.98 -49.70 -4.82
N THR A 161 5.25 -50.23 -5.79
CA THR A 161 4.78 -49.45 -6.95
C THR A 161 3.79 -48.36 -6.52
N LEU A 162 2.78 -48.73 -5.73
CA LEU A 162 1.75 -47.82 -5.23
C LEU A 162 2.38 -46.67 -4.43
N MET A 163 3.29 -47.00 -3.51
CA MET A 163 3.91 -46.01 -2.64
C MET A 163 4.85 -45.07 -3.39
N THR A 164 5.65 -45.60 -4.33
CA THR A 164 6.52 -44.78 -5.19
C THR A 164 5.69 -43.79 -6.02
N GLN A 165 4.59 -44.26 -6.61
CA GLN A 165 3.68 -43.40 -7.38
C GLN A 165 2.99 -42.35 -6.50
N TYR A 166 2.59 -42.74 -5.28
CA TYR A 166 1.98 -41.81 -4.33
C TYR A 166 2.93 -40.66 -3.98
N ILE A 167 4.22 -40.93 -3.70
CA ILE A 167 5.20 -39.88 -3.39
C ILE A 167 5.29 -38.86 -4.53
N LYS A 168 5.32 -39.34 -5.79
CA LYS A 168 5.34 -38.47 -6.96
C LYS A 168 4.06 -37.62 -7.04
N PHE A 169 2.89 -38.26 -6.96
CA PHE A 169 1.60 -37.58 -7.06
C PHE A 169 1.38 -36.54 -5.93
N ALA A 170 1.68 -36.92 -4.69
CA ALA A 170 1.54 -36.05 -3.53
C ALA A 170 2.56 -34.90 -3.58
N GLY A 171 3.79 -35.15 -4.04
CA GLY A 171 4.78 -34.11 -4.29
C GLY A 171 4.34 -33.09 -5.33
N ASP A 172 3.83 -33.56 -6.48
CA ASP A 172 3.30 -32.67 -7.53
C ASP A 172 2.07 -31.89 -7.04
N SER A 173 1.21 -32.52 -6.24
CA SER A 173 0.03 -31.86 -5.65
C SER A 173 0.40 -30.81 -4.61
N LEU A 174 1.43 -31.06 -3.80
CA LEU A 174 1.95 -30.09 -2.84
C LEU A 174 2.50 -28.86 -3.56
N LYS A 175 3.32 -29.06 -4.60
CA LYS A 175 3.88 -27.98 -5.40
C LYS A 175 2.78 -27.09 -6.00
N ARG A 176 1.73 -27.70 -6.57
CA ARG A 176 0.57 -26.95 -7.11
C ARG A 176 -0.15 -26.13 -6.03
N LEU A 177 -0.34 -26.70 -4.84
CA LEU A 177 -0.98 -25.98 -3.73
C LEU A 177 -0.15 -24.79 -3.25
N GLU A 178 1.17 -24.96 -3.16
CA GLU A 178 2.09 -23.87 -2.81
C GLU A 178 2.06 -22.76 -3.88
N GLU A 179 2.09 -23.13 -5.17
CA GLU A 179 1.97 -22.19 -6.28
C GLU A 179 0.65 -21.40 -6.24
N GLU A 180 -0.48 -22.07 -5.99
CA GLU A 180 -1.79 -21.43 -5.83
C GLU A 180 -1.83 -20.46 -4.64
N GLU A 181 -1.22 -20.83 -3.51
CA GLU A 181 -1.11 -19.96 -2.33
C GLU A 181 -0.25 -18.72 -2.64
N THR A 182 0.87 -18.87 -3.35
CA THR A 182 1.68 -17.72 -3.78
C THR A 182 0.94 -16.81 -4.75
N LEU A 183 0.14 -17.36 -5.66
CA LEU A 183 -0.70 -16.59 -6.58
C LEU A 183 -1.78 -15.82 -5.81
N LYS A 184 -2.50 -16.47 -4.90
CA LYS A 184 -3.50 -15.80 -4.04
C LYS A 184 -2.89 -14.67 -3.23
N ASN A 185 -1.69 -14.86 -2.69
CA ASN A 185 -0.97 -13.82 -1.96
C ASN A 185 -0.56 -12.65 -2.86
N LYS A 186 -0.06 -12.92 -4.08
CA LYS A 186 0.24 -11.88 -5.08
C LYS A 186 -1.02 -11.12 -5.50
N GLU A 187 -2.11 -11.81 -5.77
CA GLU A 187 -3.39 -11.17 -6.08
C GLU A 187 -3.92 -10.32 -4.93
N ALA A 188 -3.79 -10.79 -3.68
CA ALA A 188 -4.18 -10.03 -2.50
C ALA A 188 -3.34 -8.75 -2.36
N LEU A 189 -2.04 -8.83 -2.62
CA LEU A 189 -1.15 -7.67 -2.65
C LEU A 189 -1.58 -6.66 -3.72
N VAL A 190 -1.78 -7.12 -4.96
CA VAL A 190 -2.23 -6.26 -6.07
C VAL A 190 -3.60 -5.64 -5.78
N ARG A 191 -4.55 -6.40 -5.20
CA ARG A 191 -5.85 -5.87 -4.77
C ARG A 191 -5.68 -4.77 -3.72
N GLY A 192 -4.78 -4.95 -2.77
CA GLY A 192 -4.45 -3.92 -1.77
C GLY A 192 -3.84 -2.66 -2.39
N GLU A 193 -2.89 -2.81 -3.31
CA GLU A 193 -2.28 -1.70 -4.05
C GLU A 193 -3.30 -0.94 -4.89
N PHE A 194 -4.21 -1.65 -5.58
CA PHE A 194 -5.27 -1.04 -6.36
C PHE A 194 -6.24 -0.23 -5.49
N SER A 195 -6.64 -0.78 -4.32
CA SER A 195 -7.46 -0.07 -3.35
C SER A 195 -6.80 1.23 -2.88
N ASN A 196 -5.50 1.19 -2.57
CA ASN A 196 -4.74 2.38 -2.16
C ASN A 196 -4.66 3.42 -3.29
N LEU A 197 -4.45 3.00 -4.53
CA LEU A 197 -4.43 3.91 -5.68
C LEU A 197 -5.80 4.56 -5.92
N GLU A 198 -6.90 3.81 -5.73
CA GLU A 198 -8.25 4.35 -5.85
C GLU A 198 -8.52 5.42 -4.77
N GLU A 199 -8.07 5.18 -3.54
CA GLU A 199 -8.14 6.18 -2.46
C GLU A 199 -7.32 7.42 -2.77
N GLN A 200 -6.09 7.27 -3.27
CA GLN A 200 -5.26 8.40 -3.73
C GLN A 200 -5.92 9.17 -4.86
N GLN A 201 -6.51 8.48 -5.84
CA GLN A 201 -7.23 9.12 -6.94
C GLN A 201 -8.42 9.94 -6.43
N LYS A 202 -9.21 9.41 -5.48
CA LYS A 202 -10.32 10.13 -4.84
C LYS A 202 -9.83 11.36 -4.07
N ALA A 203 -8.71 11.26 -3.35
CA ALA A 203 -8.11 12.38 -2.64
C ALA A 203 -7.68 13.50 -3.61
N LEU A 204 -6.96 13.15 -4.69
CA LEU A 204 -6.56 14.10 -5.73
C LEU A 204 -7.75 14.73 -6.46
N LEU A 205 -8.81 13.97 -6.73
CA LEU A 205 -10.05 14.49 -7.31
C LEU A 205 -10.71 15.53 -6.40
N ASN A 206 -10.72 15.28 -5.08
CA ASN A 206 -11.24 16.22 -4.10
C ASN A 206 -10.38 17.48 -3.98
N GLU A 207 -9.05 17.36 -4.02
CA GLU A 207 -8.15 18.53 -4.06
C GLU A 207 -8.33 19.34 -5.35
N ASN A 208 -8.39 18.70 -6.51
CA ASN A 208 -8.66 19.38 -7.77
C ASN A 208 -10.00 20.12 -7.75
N LYS A 209 -11.06 19.53 -7.17
CA LYS A 209 -12.34 20.23 -6.98
C LYS A 209 -12.16 21.49 -6.11
N LYS A 210 -11.41 21.42 -5.01
CA LYS A 210 -11.11 22.58 -4.15
C LYS A 210 -10.34 23.66 -4.92
N PHE A 211 -9.32 23.28 -5.68
CA PHE A 211 -8.56 24.22 -6.52
C PHE A 211 -9.43 24.86 -7.60
N MET A 212 -10.30 24.10 -8.27
CA MET A 212 -11.24 24.64 -9.26
C MET A 212 -12.21 25.65 -8.63
N THR A 213 -12.75 25.36 -7.44
CA THR A 213 -13.57 26.33 -6.71
C THR A 213 -12.77 27.59 -6.40
N ARG A 214 -11.52 27.44 -5.94
CA ARG A 214 -10.65 28.57 -5.60
C ARG A 214 -10.28 29.41 -6.83
N ILE A 215 -10.00 28.77 -7.97
CA ILE A 215 -9.73 29.46 -9.24
C ILE A 215 -10.97 30.26 -9.65
N SER A 216 -12.17 29.68 -9.59
CA SER A 216 -13.41 30.39 -9.92
C SER A 216 -13.66 31.60 -9.01
N GLU A 217 -13.37 31.48 -7.72
CA GLU A 217 -13.43 32.62 -6.78
C GLU A 217 -12.43 33.72 -7.15
N LEU A 218 -11.18 33.34 -7.47
CA LEU A 218 -10.13 34.27 -7.86
C LEU A 218 -10.45 34.95 -9.20
N GLU A 219 -10.98 34.24 -10.19
CA GLU A 219 -11.44 34.79 -11.46
C GLU A 219 -12.55 35.83 -11.26
N LYS A 220 -13.54 35.53 -10.40
CA LYS A 220 -14.59 36.50 -10.05
C LYS A 220 -14.03 37.73 -9.35
N ALA A 221 -13.09 37.56 -8.43
CA ALA A 221 -12.42 38.67 -7.76
C ALA A 221 -11.62 39.53 -8.74
N LEU A 222 -10.90 38.90 -9.67
CA LEU A 222 -10.11 39.57 -10.70
C LEU A 222 -11.00 40.34 -11.67
N GLU A 223 -12.14 39.78 -12.06
CA GLU A 223 -13.15 40.46 -12.89
C GLU A 223 -13.76 41.67 -12.17
N LYS A 224 -14.01 41.55 -10.85
CA LYS A 224 -14.46 42.69 -10.03
C LYS A 224 -13.41 43.81 -10.00
N ILE A 225 -12.14 43.46 -9.80
CA ILE A 225 -11.04 44.42 -9.80
C ILE A 225 -10.89 45.07 -11.18
N ARG A 226 -11.04 44.33 -12.28
CA ARG A 226 -11.03 44.87 -13.65
C ARG A 226 -12.13 45.89 -13.87
N LYS A 227 -13.37 45.60 -13.43
CA LYS A 227 -14.49 46.55 -13.50
C LYS A 227 -14.22 47.82 -12.70
N GLN A 228 -13.72 47.69 -11.48
CA GLN A 228 -13.33 48.83 -10.64
C GLN A 228 -12.23 49.66 -11.31
N LYS A 229 -11.24 49.01 -11.91
CA LYS A 229 -10.16 49.68 -12.65
C LYS A 229 -10.71 50.48 -13.85
N LEU A 230 -11.58 49.88 -14.66
CA LEU A 230 -12.23 50.55 -15.80
C LEU A 230 -13.05 51.76 -15.34
N GLN A 231 -13.83 51.63 -14.27
CA GLN A 231 -14.59 52.75 -13.69
C GLN A 231 -13.66 53.89 -13.24
N LEU A 232 -12.57 53.56 -12.53
CA LEU A 232 -11.59 54.56 -12.12
C LEU A 232 -10.89 55.19 -13.34
N GLU A 233 -10.57 54.44 -14.38
CA GLU A 233 -9.99 54.97 -15.63
C GLU A 233 -10.94 55.92 -16.37
N GLU A 234 -12.27 55.73 -16.28
CA GLU A 234 -13.28 56.64 -16.84
C GLU A 234 -13.54 57.88 -15.97
N GLU A 235 -13.53 57.72 -14.64
CA GLU A 235 -13.79 58.80 -13.68
C GLU A 235 -12.59 59.72 -13.47
N LEU A 236 -11.37 59.19 -13.50
CA LEU A 236 -10.13 59.95 -13.31
C LEU A 236 -9.97 61.14 -14.28
N PRO A 237 -10.15 61.01 -15.61
CA PRO A 237 -10.05 62.14 -16.52
C PRO A 237 -11.17 63.17 -16.30
N LYS A 238 -12.40 62.74 -15.98
CA LYS A 238 -13.50 63.67 -15.67
C LYS A 238 -13.22 64.46 -14.40
N ALA A 239 -12.76 63.79 -13.34
CA ALA A 239 -12.36 64.45 -12.10
C ALA A 239 -11.18 65.41 -12.33
N LYS A 240 -10.25 65.05 -13.22
CA LYS A 240 -9.13 65.91 -13.61
C LYS A 240 -9.59 67.13 -14.40
N GLU A 241 -10.48 66.97 -15.38
CA GLU A 241 -11.12 68.07 -16.12
C GLU A 241 -11.94 68.98 -15.21
N ASP A 242 -12.68 68.42 -14.25
CA ASP A 242 -13.44 69.16 -13.24
C ASP A 242 -12.51 70.00 -12.36
N ALA A 243 -11.41 69.42 -11.88
CA ALA A 243 -10.39 70.12 -11.11
C ALA A 243 -9.72 71.24 -11.94
N GLU A 244 -9.38 70.99 -13.21
CA GLU A 244 -8.81 71.99 -14.11
C GLU A 244 -9.80 73.13 -14.42
N ARG A 245 -11.10 72.83 -14.60
CA ARG A 245 -12.14 73.84 -14.79
C ARG A 245 -12.31 74.72 -13.56
N GLU A 246 -12.32 74.15 -12.36
CA GLU A 246 -12.40 74.92 -11.12
C GLU A 246 -11.14 75.77 -10.92
N LEU A 247 -9.94 75.22 -11.20
CA LEU A 247 -8.68 75.98 -11.17
C LEU A 247 -8.74 77.21 -12.09
N LYS A 248 -9.22 77.03 -13.34
CA LYS A 248 -9.36 78.12 -14.32
C LYS A 248 -10.38 79.18 -13.87
N LYS A 249 -11.45 78.76 -13.19
CA LYS A 249 -12.44 79.67 -12.60
C LYS A 249 -11.84 80.48 -11.45
N GLN A 250 -11.04 79.85 -10.60
CA GLN A 250 -10.30 80.54 -9.52
C GLN A 250 -9.26 81.51 -10.09
N GLN A 251 -8.55 81.16 -11.18
CA GLN A 251 -7.65 82.08 -11.89
C GLN A 251 -8.36 83.32 -12.41
N LYS A 252 -9.51 83.16 -13.09
CA LYS A 252 -10.31 84.31 -13.56
C LYS A 252 -10.76 85.23 -12.43
N LYS A 253 -11.22 84.66 -11.32
CA LYS A 253 -11.57 85.45 -10.13
C LYS A 253 -10.37 86.22 -9.57
N MET A 254 -9.20 85.59 -9.54
CA MET A 254 -7.96 86.25 -9.11
C MET A 254 -7.60 87.43 -10.04
N GLU A 255 -7.72 87.26 -11.36
CA GLU A 255 -7.50 88.33 -12.35
C GLU A 255 -8.48 89.50 -12.16
N GLU A 256 -9.77 89.22 -11.94
CA GLU A 256 -10.78 90.25 -11.66
C GLU A 256 -10.48 91.04 -10.38
N ILE A 257 -10.06 90.35 -9.31
CA ILE A 257 -9.67 90.99 -8.05
C ILE A 257 -8.44 91.89 -8.25
N CYS A 258 -7.43 91.43 -9.02
CA CYS A 258 -6.27 92.26 -9.37
C CYS A 258 -6.68 93.52 -10.15
N LEU A 259 -7.61 93.39 -11.10
CA LEU A 259 -8.11 94.53 -11.89
C LEU A 259 -8.88 95.53 -11.02
N GLN A 260 -9.71 95.05 -10.10
CA GLN A 260 -10.41 95.91 -9.14
C GLN A 260 -9.45 96.63 -8.20
N LYS A 261 -8.42 95.93 -7.71
CA LYS A 261 -7.37 96.52 -6.88
C LYS A 261 -6.64 97.65 -7.61
N ALA A 262 -6.25 97.44 -8.86
CA ALA A 262 -5.57 98.46 -9.66
C ALA A 262 -6.43 99.72 -9.88
N LYS A 263 -7.75 99.54 -10.09
CA LYS A 263 -8.69 100.67 -10.20
C LYS A 263 -8.81 101.45 -8.89
N ALA A 264 -8.93 100.74 -7.76
CA ALA A 264 -8.99 101.37 -6.44
C ALA A 264 -7.71 102.16 -6.11
N GLU A 265 -6.54 101.66 -6.49
CA GLU A 265 -5.25 102.38 -6.33
C GLU A 265 -5.18 103.65 -7.21
N GLN A 266 -5.71 103.60 -8.44
CA GLN A 266 -5.81 104.78 -9.31
C GLN A 266 -6.75 105.85 -8.73
N GLU A 267 -7.88 105.42 -8.17
CA GLU A 267 -8.89 106.30 -7.60
C GLU A 267 -8.40 106.97 -6.31
N ALA A 268 -7.67 106.23 -5.46
CA ALA A 268 -6.99 106.78 -4.29
C ALA A 268 -5.96 107.87 -4.66
N LYS A 269 -5.21 107.68 -5.76
CA LYS A 269 -4.27 108.70 -6.28
C LYS A 269 -4.97 109.98 -6.72
N ARG A 270 -6.14 109.86 -7.36
CA ARG A 270 -6.95 111.02 -7.82
C ARG A 270 -7.43 111.86 -6.63
N ILE A 271 -7.92 111.20 -5.58
CA ILE A 271 -8.40 111.86 -4.35
C ILE A 271 -7.25 112.59 -3.63
N SER A 272 -6.04 112.03 -3.60
CA SER A 272 -4.89 112.73 -3.01
C SER A 272 -4.51 114.02 -3.75
N MET A 273 -4.60 114.05 -5.08
CA MET A 273 -4.33 115.26 -5.86
C MET A 273 -5.39 116.34 -5.63
N GLU A 274 -6.67 115.97 -5.57
CA GLU A 274 -7.76 116.91 -5.26
C GLU A 274 -7.62 117.52 -3.85
N LEU A 275 -7.13 116.75 -2.88
CA LEU A 275 -6.88 117.24 -1.52
C LEU A 275 -5.74 118.28 -1.47
N GLU A 276 -4.73 118.12 -2.32
CA GLU A 276 -3.55 119.00 -2.40
C GLU A 276 -3.91 120.37 -3.00
N ASP A 277 -4.84 120.40 -3.96
CA ASP A 277 -5.33 121.66 -4.55
C ASP A 277 -6.20 122.46 -3.57
N VAL A 278 -7.07 121.80 -2.80
CA VAL A 278 -7.92 122.46 -1.77
C VAL A 278 -7.07 123.07 -0.65
N LEU A 279 -5.95 122.45 -0.29
CA LEU A 279 -5.03 123.00 0.71
C LEU A 279 -4.38 124.31 0.24
N LYS A 280 -4.01 124.41 -1.05
CA LYS A 280 -3.46 125.64 -1.64
C LYS A 280 -4.47 126.79 -1.68
N GLU A 281 -5.73 126.49 -1.98
CA GLU A 281 -6.80 127.52 -1.98
C GLU A 281 -7.08 128.05 -0.57
N LYS A 282 -7.03 127.19 0.45
CA LYS A 282 -7.20 127.60 1.86
C LYS A 282 -6.09 128.56 2.32
N GLU A 283 -4.84 128.27 1.95
CA GLU A 283 -3.68 129.07 2.33
C GLU A 283 -3.71 130.49 1.70
N ALA A 284 -4.23 130.60 0.47
CA ALA A 284 -4.48 131.87 -0.20
C ALA A 284 -5.59 132.71 0.48
N ALA A 285 -6.65 132.05 0.98
CA ALA A 285 -7.76 132.72 1.65
C ALA A 285 -7.37 133.26 3.05
N GLU A 286 -6.49 132.57 3.78
CA GLU A 286 -6.01 133.02 5.10
C GLU A 286 -5.11 134.28 4.98
N GLN A 287 -4.31 134.40 3.92
CA GLN A 287 -3.48 135.59 3.68
C GLN A 287 -4.29 136.86 3.37
N GLU A 288 -5.40 136.72 2.62
CA GLU A 288 -6.26 137.85 2.26
C GLU A 288 -7.08 138.34 3.48
N LEU A 289 -7.47 137.43 4.37
CA LEU A 289 -8.18 137.77 5.61
C LEU A 289 -7.33 138.65 6.55
N GLU A 290 -6.01 138.40 6.63
CA GLU A 290 -5.09 139.16 7.47
C GLU A 290 -4.86 140.58 6.93
N ARG A 291 -4.85 140.72 5.60
CA ARG A 291 -4.75 142.01 4.91
C ARG A 291 -5.95 142.92 5.18
N VAL A 292 -7.16 142.34 5.24
CA VAL A 292 -8.40 143.08 5.52
C VAL A 292 -8.43 143.60 6.96
N LYS A 293 -7.98 142.83 7.95
CA LYS A 293 -7.94 143.25 9.37
C LYS A 293 -7.06 144.48 9.61
N GLN A 294 -5.91 144.57 8.93
CA GLN A 294 -4.99 145.71 9.08
C GLN A 294 -5.57 147.03 8.53
N LEU A 295 -6.40 146.95 7.49
CA LEU A 295 -7.06 148.12 6.88
C LEU A 295 -8.18 148.67 7.76
N THR A 296 -8.93 147.81 8.45
CA THR A 296 -10.03 148.24 9.34
C THR A 296 -9.52 149.03 10.54
N LEU A 297 -8.38 148.61 11.12
CA LEU A 297 -7.76 149.29 12.27
C LEU A 297 -7.31 150.73 11.94
N LYS A 298 -6.85 150.98 10.70
CA LYS A 298 -6.45 152.31 10.22
C LYS A 298 -7.66 153.26 10.07
N ALA A 299 -8.81 152.75 9.65
CA ALA A 299 -10.02 153.55 9.45
C ALA A 299 -10.63 154.02 10.79
N GLU A 300 -10.49 153.21 11.85
CA GLU A 300 -11.04 153.50 13.17
C GLU A 300 -10.30 154.63 13.90
N VAL A 301 -8.98 154.71 13.74
CA VAL A 301 -8.14 155.79 14.28
C VAL A 301 -8.45 157.14 13.63
N GLN A 302 -8.75 157.16 12.33
CA GLN A 302 -9.13 158.38 11.62
C GLN A 302 -10.51 158.92 12.04
N ARG A 303 -11.46 158.03 12.38
CA ARG A 303 -12.80 158.41 12.83
C ARG A 303 -12.78 159.13 14.19
N ASN A 304 -11.99 158.64 15.14
CA ASN A 304 -11.89 159.23 16.48
C ASN A 304 -11.28 160.65 16.45
N ALA A 305 -10.31 160.91 15.57
CA ALA A 305 -9.72 162.24 15.41
C ALA A 305 -10.71 163.29 14.87
N VAL A 306 -11.71 162.88 14.09
CA VAL A 306 -12.76 163.77 13.56
C VAL A 306 -13.82 164.07 14.64
N GLU A 307 -14.13 163.11 15.52
CA GLU A 307 -15.09 163.30 16.61
C GLU A 307 -14.58 164.25 17.72
N GLU A 308 -13.28 164.27 18.02
CA GLU A 308 -12.71 165.19 19.02
C GLU A 308 -12.71 166.66 18.53
N ASN A 309 -12.40 166.89 17.26
CA ASN A 309 -12.39 168.23 16.66
C ASN A 309 -13.80 168.86 16.63
N LEU A 310 -14.85 168.05 16.46
CA LEU A 310 -16.25 168.51 16.51
C LEU A 310 -16.74 168.84 17.93
N ARG A 311 -16.16 168.23 18.98
CA ARG A 311 -16.48 168.58 20.39
C ARG A 311 -15.87 169.92 20.81
N ALA A 312 -14.65 170.22 20.35
CA ALA A 312 -13.98 171.49 20.67
C ALA A 312 -14.71 172.72 20.08
N PHE A 313 -15.25 172.59 18.87
CA PHE A 313 -15.96 173.70 18.19
C PHE A 313 -17.34 173.99 18.80
N ARG A 314 -17.97 173.00 19.45
CA ARG A 314 -19.29 173.13 20.09
C ARG A 314 -19.24 173.94 21.40
N ILE A 315 -18.14 173.83 22.15
CA ILE A 315 -17.95 174.53 23.43
C ILE A 315 -17.68 176.03 23.21
N GLN A 316 -17.01 176.44 22.12
CA GLN A 316 -16.77 177.87 21.82
C GLN A 316 -18.04 178.62 21.38
N LEU A 317 -19.07 177.93 20.90
CA LEU A 317 -20.32 178.52 20.42
C LEU A 317 -21.35 178.77 21.54
N GLU A 318 -21.21 178.10 22.69
CA GLU A 318 -22.13 178.20 23.82
C GLU A 318 -21.73 179.28 24.84
N GLU A 319 -20.46 179.69 24.91
CA GLU A 319 -20.00 180.67 25.92
C GLU A 319 -20.21 182.15 25.54
N SER A 320 -20.35 182.53 24.26
CA SER A 320 -20.52 183.96 23.90
C SER A 320 -21.98 184.44 23.76
N ASN A 321 -22.98 183.57 23.95
CA ASN A 321 -24.40 183.95 23.88
C ASN A 321 -25.09 184.12 25.26
N MET A 322 -24.35 183.99 26.36
CA MET A 322 -24.84 184.19 27.73
C MET A 322 -24.16 185.41 28.36
N ILE A 323 -24.68 186.62 28.08
CA ILE A 323 -24.90 187.77 28.99
C ILE A 323 -25.28 189.01 28.12
N ARG A 324 -26.55 189.06 27.72
CA ARG A 324 -27.37 190.27 27.85
C ARG A 324 -28.02 190.15 29.23
N LYS A 325 -27.80 191.14 30.11
CA LYS A 325 -28.41 191.42 31.43
C LYS A 325 -27.62 191.01 32.68
N THR A 326 -26.78 191.93 33.15
CA THR A 326 -27.07 192.72 34.37
C THR A 326 -26.36 194.08 34.28
N PHE A 327 -27.18 195.14 34.28
CA PHE A 327 -26.90 196.59 34.23
C PHE A 327 -26.30 197.18 32.95
#